data_AF-A0AAW9KXC2-F1
#
_entry.id   AF-A0AAW9KXC2-F1
#
_cell.length_a   1.000
_cell.length_b   1.000
_cell.length_c   1.000
_cell.angle_alpha   90.00
_cell.angle_beta   90.00
_cell.angle_gamma   90.00
#
_symmetry.space_group_name_H-M   'P 1'
#
loop_
_entity.id
_entity.type
_entity.pdbx_description
1 polymer ?
#
loop_
_entity_poly.entity_id
_entity_poly.type
_entity_poly.pdbx_seq_one_letter_code
_entity_poly.pdbx_strand_id
1 'polypeptide(L)'
;MTDAANKLTDAGVVDKGTTWPNHSWLVEQWFAEQDQTLVNKENGRTGRATESNFESDAAKNIFEWWTDLYEQGQYLNPGIEAWGEAQQAFLTQKVGILGYSTSSIAPMKEGAKKNGFELGTMRLPVPEGQRNGVVIGGASLWVPSGLSEAKQKAAGEFLLWMAQPEQQIRWHKNTGYFPVRNEAVSQLESDGWFDENPNFRTAFDQLQATEDSPATRGALMGPFTKARTIVEEGYVSMIQNSSTSVDDGLSKIDSQVEDALDSYNQKVN
;
A
#
# COMPACT_ATOMS: atom_id res chain seq x y z
N MET A 1 -4.71 16.35 -2.23
CA MET A 1 -5.10 15.69 -0.95
C MET A 1 -4.96 16.63 0.23
N THR A 2 -3.82 17.29 0.40
CA THR A 2 -3.59 18.29 1.47
C THR A 2 -4.71 19.33 1.58
N ASP A 3 -5.17 19.90 0.46
CA ASP A 3 -6.30 20.84 0.47
C ASP A 3 -7.60 20.26 1.03
N ALA A 4 -7.88 18.98 0.75
CA ALA A 4 -9.07 18.31 1.28
C ALA A 4 -8.92 18.06 2.78
N ALA A 5 -7.72 17.64 3.22
CA ALA A 5 -7.38 17.47 4.62
C ALA A 5 -7.58 18.78 5.42
N ASN A 6 -7.03 19.90 4.92
CA ASN A 6 -7.17 21.23 5.51
C ASN A 6 -8.63 21.68 5.58
N LYS A 7 -9.41 21.52 4.50
CA LYS A 7 -10.84 21.87 4.49
C LYS A 7 -11.63 21.12 5.56
N LEU A 8 -11.30 19.85 5.81
CA LEU A 8 -11.98 19.03 6.82
C LEU A 8 -11.62 19.50 8.23
N THR A 9 -10.35 19.81 8.50
CA THR A 9 -9.94 20.34 9.82
C THR A 9 -10.46 21.76 10.06
N ASP A 10 -10.41 22.64 9.05
CA ASP A 10 -10.86 24.04 9.15
C ASP A 10 -12.37 24.14 9.39
N ALA A 11 -13.14 23.20 8.83
CA ALA A 11 -14.56 23.07 9.08
C ALA A 11 -14.89 22.47 10.47
N GLY A 12 -13.87 22.00 11.21
CA GLY A 12 -14.04 21.38 12.53
C GLY A 12 -14.74 20.04 12.51
N VAL A 13 -14.76 19.33 11.36
CA VAL A 13 -15.45 18.03 11.24
C VAL A 13 -14.59 16.86 11.73
N VAL A 14 -13.27 17.04 11.81
CA VAL A 14 -12.28 16.05 12.25
C VAL A 14 -11.12 16.73 12.98
N ASP A 15 -10.42 16.00 13.86
CA ASP A 15 -9.28 16.52 14.63
C ASP A 15 -8.01 16.66 13.77
N LYS A 16 -7.81 15.73 12.83
CA LYS A 16 -6.66 15.67 11.92
C LYS A 16 -7.16 15.38 10.51
N GLY A 17 -6.48 15.91 9.50
CA GLY A 17 -6.92 15.73 8.12
C GLY A 17 -6.78 14.29 7.60
N THR A 18 -5.69 13.59 7.95
CA THR A 18 -5.37 12.28 7.36
C THR A 18 -4.57 11.35 8.28
N THR A 19 -4.63 10.03 8.01
CA THR A 19 -3.76 9.01 8.62
C THR A 19 -3.57 7.80 7.70
N TRP A 20 -2.60 6.95 8.01
CA TRP A 20 -2.42 5.60 7.45
C TRP A 20 -1.51 4.79 8.39
N PRO A 21 -1.42 3.45 8.28
CA PRO A 21 -0.83 2.60 9.32
C PRO A 21 0.70 2.64 9.46
N ASN A 22 1.38 3.65 8.91
CA ASN A 22 2.84 3.71 8.72
C ASN A 22 3.42 2.34 8.32
N HIS A 23 2.97 1.82 7.18
CA HIS A 23 3.53 0.60 6.60
C HIS A 23 4.21 0.97 5.28
N SER A 24 5.46 0.56 5.12
CA SER A 24 6.34 0.86 3.96
C SER A 24 5.75 0.49 2.60
N TRP A 25 4.82 -0.47 2.53
CA TRP A 25 4.05 -0.76 1.31
C TRP A 25 3.40 0.48 0.68
N LEU A 26 2.94 1.48 1.44
CA LEU A 26 2.42 2.73 0.86
C LEU A 26 3.52 3.54 0.18
N VAL A 27 4.74 3.54 0.73
CA VAL A 27 5.93 4.13 0.09
C VAL A 27 6.23 3.41 -1.22
N GLU A 28 6.13 2.07 -1.26
CA GLU A 28 6.28 1.30 -2.51
C GLU A 28 5.25 1.72 -3.57
N GLN A 29 4.01 2.01 -3.18
CA GLN A 29 2.99 2.53 -4.10
C GLN A 29 3.36 3.90 -4.65
N TRP A 30 3.83 4.82 -3.82
CA TRP A 30 4.20 6.15 -4.26
C TRP A 30 5.50 6.20 -5.07
N PHE A 31 6.42 5.26 -4.86
CA PHE A 31 7.54 5.03 -5.76
C PHE A 31 7.06 4.60 -7.14
N ALA A 32 6.17 3.60 -7.20
CA ALA A 32 5.62 3.11 -8.47
C ALA A 32 4.81 4.16 -9.22
N GLU A 33 3.98 4.95 -8.54
CA GLU A 33 3.22 6.04 -9.17
C GLU A 33 4.14 7.09 -9.80
N GLN A 34 5.37 7.24 -9.31
CA GLN A 34 6.40 8.14 -9.83
C GLN A 34 7.36 7.45 -10.84
N ASP A 35 7.06 6.22 -11.27
CA ASP A 35 7.92 5.35 -12.10
C ASP A 35 9.35 5.14 -11.54
N GLN A 36 9.51 5.25 -10.21
CA GLN A 36 10.78 5.04 -9.54
C GLN A 36 10.88 3.61 -9.02
N THR A 37 11.94 2.89 -9.40
CA THR A 37 12.27 1.61 -8.77
C THR A 37 12.75 1.83 -7.33
N LEU A 38 12.40 0.93 -6.41
CA LEU A 38 12.83 1.00 -5.01
C LEU A 38 14.33 0.65 -4.86
N VAL A 39 14.77 -0.33 -5.65
CA VAL A 39 16.15 -0.81 -5.71
C VAL A 39 16.60 -0.99 -7.15
N ASN A 40 17.92 -1.03 -7.36
CA ASN A 40 18.49 -1.22 -8.70
C ASN A 40 18.17 -2.60 -9.31
N LYS A 41 18.68 -2.86 -10.52
CA LYS A 41 18.47 -4.12 -11.28
C LYS A 41 17.00 -4.39 -11.61
N GLU A 42 16.30 -3.37 -12.11
CA GLU A 42 14.86 -3.42 -12.38
C GLU A 42 14.10 -3.94 -11.16
N ASN A 43 14.30 -3.31 -10.00
CA ASN A 43 13.68 -3.73 -8.75
C ASN A 43 14.11 -5.15 -8.34
N GLY A 44 15.38 -5.52 -8.55
CA GLY A 44 15.94 -6.84 -8.23
C GLY A 44 15.50 -7.99 -9.17
N ARG A 45 14.87 -7.67 -10.31
CA ARG A 45 14.34 -8.67 -11.26
C ARG A 45 15.38 -9.13 -12.28
N THR A 46 16.36 -8.30 -12.61
CA THR A 46 17.46 -8.66 -13.53
C THR A 46 18.73 -9.13 -12.81
N GLY A 47 18.71 -9.17 -11.47
CA GLY A 47 19.80 -9.65 -10.64
C GLY A 47 19.60 -9.28 -9.17
N ARG A 48 20.47 -9.76 -8.29
CA ARG A 48 20.45 -9.34 -6.87
C ARG A 48 20.73 -7.84 -6.78
N ALA A 49 19.83 -7.11 -6.13
CA ALA A 49 20.01 -5.68 -5.90
C ALA A 49 21.17 -5.42 -4.94
N THR A 50 21.86 -4.30 -5.16
CA THR A 50 22.99 -3.81 -4.34
C THR A 50 22.81 -2.37 -3.90
N GLU A 51 21.96 -1.61 -4.60
CA GLU A 51 21.72 -0.19 -4.34
C GLU A 51 20.22 0.05 -4.17
N SER A 52 19.86 1.01 -3.32
CA SER A 52 18.49 1.51 -3.20
C SER A 52 18.34 2.90 -3.81
N ASN A 53 17.10 3.36 -3.96
CA ASN A 53 16.79 4.67 -4.51
C ASN A 53 16.11 5.58 -3.49
N PHE A 54 16.46 5.47 -2.20
CA PHE A 54 15.85 6.32 -1.16
C PHE A 54 16.41 7.73 -1.13
N GLU A 55 17.54 8.01 -1.81
CA GLU A 55 18.00 9.39 -2.03
C GLU A 55 17.43 10.06 -3.30
N SER A 56 16.53 9.39 -4.03
CA SER A 56 15.93 9.92 -5.26
C SER A 56 14.93 11.07 -5.00
N ASP A 57 14.67 11.90 -6.02
CA ASP A 57 13.65 12.95 -5.95
C ASP A 57 12.26 12.37 -5.63
N ALA A 58 11.96 11.17 -6.11
CA ALA A 58 10.70 10.49 -5.81
C ALA A 58 10.56 10.16 -4.33
N ALA A 59 11.65 9.77 -3.66
CA ALA A 59 11.68 9.57 -2.21
C ALA A 59 11.49 10.91 -1.49
N LYS A 60 12.22 11.95 -1.89
CA LYS A 60 12.10 13.30 -1.30
C LYS A 60 10.67 13.83 -1.36
N ASN A 61 10.03 13.76 -2.53
CA ASN A 61 8.64 14.16 -2.72
C ASN A 61 7.67 13.48 -1.72
N ILE A 62 7.90 12.20 -1.42
CA ILE A 62 7.04 11.44 -0.50
C ILE A 62 7.27 11.87 0.94
N PHE A 63 8.54 11.88 1.38
CA PHE A 63 8.88 12.06 2.78
C PHE A 63 8.81 13.52 3.22
N GLU A 64 9.07 14.48 2.33
CA GLU A 64 8.79 15.90 2.56
C GLU A 64 7.28 16.12 2.71
N TRP A 65 6.47 15.63 1.76
CA TRP A 65 5.01 15.76 1.85
C TRP A 65 4.45 15.11 3.13
N TRP A 66 4.95 13.94 3.51
CA TRP A 66 4.50 13.25 4.72
C TRP A 66 4.92 14.00 5.99
N THR A 67 6.16 14.51 6.05
CA THR A 67 6.67 15.31 7.17
C THR A 67 5.90 16.63 7.28
N ASP A 68 5.65 17.31 6.16
CA ASP A 68 4.84 18.54 6.09
C ASP A 68 3.43 18.33 6.65
N LEU A 69 2.77 17.22 6.30
CA LEU A 69 1.46 16.90 6.86
C LEU A 69 1.53 16.74 8.38
N TYR A 70 2.59 16.15 8.92
CA TYR A 70 2.78 16.02 10.36
C TYR A 70 3.04 17.36 11.04
N GLU A 71 3.95 18.17 10.50
CA GLU A 71 4.30 19.49 11.05
C GLU A 71 3.13 20.48 11.00
N GLN A 72 2.32 20.44 9.95
CA GLN A 72 1.09 21.23 9.82
C GLN A 72 -0.05 20.70 10.71
N GLY A 73 0.20 19.61 11.45
CA GLY A 73 -0.80 19.00 12.32
C GLY A 73 -1.95 18.35 11.55
N GLN A 74 -1.77 18.02 10.28
CA GLN A 74 -2.76 17.35 9.42
C GLN A 74 -2.64 15.84 9.44
N TYR A 75 -1.46 15.29 9.78
CA TYR A 75 -1.24 13.86 9.93
C TYR A 75 -1.48 13.40 11.37
N LEU A 76 -2.31 12.39 11.56
CA LEU A 76 -2.31 11.58 12.78
C LEU A 76 -1.31 10.44 12.59
N ASN A 77 -0.26 10.37 13.40
CA ASN A 77 0.63 9.22 13.46
C ASN A 77 0.02 8.11 14.34
N PRO A 78 -0.39 6.95 13.79
CA PRO A 78 -0.97 5.86 14.57
C PRO A 78 0.07 4.85 15.08
N GLY A 79 1.34 4.94 14.63
CA GLY A 79 2.38 3.94 14.88
C GLY A 79 2.71 3.10 13.65
N ILE A 80 3.77 2.28 13.75
CA ILE A 80 4.24 1.36 12.69
C ILE A 80 3.33 0.13 12.63
N GLU A 81 2.98 -0.30 11.40
CA GLU A 81 2.01 -1.38 11.13
C GLU A 81 0.67 -1.22 11.87
N ALA A 82 0.27 0.02 12.18
CA ALA A 82 -0.88 0.33 13.03
C ALA A 82 -2.22 0.34 12.25
N TRP A 83 -2.52 -0.79 11.60
CA TRP A 83 -3.72 -0.99 10.78
C TRP A 83 -5.02 -0.77 11.58
N GLY A 84 -5.10 -1.35 12.78
CA GLY A 84 -6.28 -1.24 13.63
C GLY A 84 -6.51 0.19 14.14
N GLU A 85 -5.45 0.85 14.57
CA GLU A 85 -5.47 2.21 15.12
C GLU A 85 -5.83 3.23 14.04
N ALA A 86 -5.23 3.12 12.85
CA ALA A 86 -5.56 3.98 11.71
C ALA A 86 -7.02 3.81 11.27
N GLN A 87 -7.49 2.56 11.17
CA GLN A 87 -8.89 2.24 10.87
C GLN A 87 -9.84 2.82 11.93
N GLN A 88 -9.53 2.64 13.21
CA GLN A 88 -10.36 3.14 14.30
C GLN A 88 -10.44 4.66 14.27
N ALA A 89 -9.32 5.35 14.08
CA ALA A 89 -9.27 6.81 14.00
C ALA A 89 -10.18 7.36 12.89
N PHE A 90 -10.22 6.69 11.73
CA PHE A 90 -11.12 7.08 10.65
C PHE A 90 -12.60 6.78 10.98
N LEU A 91 -12.89 5.56 11.46
CA LEU A 91 -14.26 5.17 11.77
C LEU A 91 -14.87 5.99 12.91
N THR A 92 -14.07 6.50 13.85
CA THR A 92 -14.53 7.43 14.89
C THR A 92 -14.47 8.89 14.46
N GLN A 93 -14.24 9.18 13.17
CA GLN A 93 -14.16 10.51 12.59
C GLN A 93 -13.11 11.43 13.26
N LYS A 94 -12.06 10.83 13.85
CA LYS A 94 -10.89 11.59 14.33
C LYS A 94 -10.06 12.10 13.15
N VAL A 95 -10.10 11.38 12.03
CA VAL A 95 -9.45 11.77 10.77
C VAL A 95 -10.42 11.74 9.60
N GLY A 96 -10.19 12.61 8.62
CA GLY A 96 -11.06 12.75 7.46
C GLY A 96 -10.68 11.88 6.25
N ILE A 97 -9.40 11.52 6.14
CA ILE A 97 -8.86 10.72 5.05
C ILE A 97 -8.03 9.57 5.63
N LEU A 98 -8.18 8.37 5.06
CA LEU A 98 -7.43 7.18 5.46
C LEU A 98 -6.77 6.54 4.24
N GLY A 99 -5.45 6.37 4.28
CA GLY A 99 -4.72 5.47 3.38
C GLY A 99 -4.79 4.04 3.90
N TYR A 100 -5.35 3.11 3.13
CA TYR A 100 -5.59 1.73 3.58
C TYR A 100 -5.64 0.73 2.42
N SER A 101 -5.64 -0.55 2.77
CA SER A 101 -5.79 -1.64 1.81
C SER A 101 -7.22 -1.72 1.27
N THR A 102 -7.34 -1.98 -0.03
CA THR A 102 -8.63 -2.23 -0.71
C THR A 102 -9.31 -3.49 -0.19
N SER A 103 -8.55 -4.43 0.40
CA SER A 103 -9.06 -5.64 1.05
C SER A 103 -10.01 -5.41 2.23
N SER A 104 -10.15 -4.15 2.66
CA SER A 104 -10.98 -3.76 3.79
C SER A 104 -12.12 -2.82 3.39
N ILE A 105 -12.33 -2.56 2.10
CA ILE A 105 -13.34 -1.59 1.67
C ILE A 105 -14.76 -2.00 2.09
N ALA A 106 -15.08 -3.30 2.05
CA ALA A 106 -16.37 -3.83 2.49
C ALA A 106 -16.60 -3.61 4.00
N PRO A 107 -15.71 -4.07 4.91
CA PRO A 107 -15.86 -3.78 6.33
C PRO A 107 -15.77 -2.29 6.67
N MET A 108 -15.00 -1.49 5.93
CA MET A 108 -14.95 -0.02 6.11
C MET A 108 -16.28 0.64 5.74
N LYS A 109 -16.91 0.23 4.63
CA LYS A 109 -18.23 0.73 4.21
C LYS A 109 -19.29 0.43 5.27
N GLU A 110 -19.29 -0.79 5.82
CA GLU A 110 -20.21 -1.17 6.89
C GLU A 110 -19.94 -0.39 8.19
N GLY A 111 -18.66 -0.24 8.56
CA GLY A 111 -18.24 0.55 9.72
C GLY A 111 -18.67 2.02 9.61
N ALA A 112 -18.45 2.64 8.46
CA ALA A 112 -18.86 4.02 8.19
C ALA A 112 -20.38 4.20 8.33
N LYS A 113 -21.15 3.30 7.70
CA LYS A 113 -22.62 3.30 7.79
C LYS A 113 -23.10 3.15 9.23
N LYS A 114 -22.52 2.23 10.00
CA LYS A 114 -22.84 2.03 11.42
C LYS A 114 -22.57 3.28 12.25
N ASN A 115 -21.52 4.03 11.89
CA ASN A 115 -21.12 5.26 12.58
C ASN A 115 -21.78 6.52 11.98
N GLY A 116 -22.71 6.37 11.03
CA GLY A 116 -23.57 7.46 10.56
C GLY A 116 -22.96 8.36 9.48
N PHE A 117 -21.94 7.89 8.75
CA PHE A 117 -21.37 8.63 7.63
C PHE A 117 -21.19 7.77 6.37
N GLU A 118 -21.08 8.43 5.22
CA GLU A 118 -20.85 7.77 3.95
C GLU A 118 -19.35 7.68 3.66
N LEU A 119 -18.90 6.47 3.30
CA LEU A 119 -17.53 6.25 2.82
C LEU A 119 -17.44 6.67 1.35
N GLY A 120 -16.40 7.44 1.00
CA GLY A 120 -15.96 7.66 -0.38
C GLY A 120 -14.57 7.08 -0.61
N THR A 121 -14.22 6.79 -1.87
CA THR A 121 -12.85 6.42 -2.25
C THR A 121 -12.28 7.33 -3.32
N MET A 122 -10.96 7.49 -3.30
CA MET A 122 -10.19 8.19 -4.32
C MET A 122 -8.94 7.39 -4.66
N ARG A 123 -8.34 7.63 -5.83
CA ARG A 123 -7.03 7.09 -6.18
C ARG A 123 -5.97 7.61 -5.20
N LEU A 124 -4.85 6.89 -5.08
CA LEU A 124 -3.74 7.35 -4.26
C LEU A 124 -3.31 8.78 -4.65
N PRO A 125 -2.97 9.62 -3.65
CA PRO A 125 -2.36 10.92 -3.92
C PRO A 125 -1.01 10.69 -4.59
N VAL A 126 -0.69 11.52 -5.59
CA VAL A 126 0.60 11.53 -6.28
C VAL A 126 1.02 12.99 -6.44
N PRO A 127 2.32 13.28 -6.59
CA PRO A 127 2.79 14.59 -7.03
C PRO A 127 2.11 15.02 -8.34
N GLU A 128 2.07 16.33 -8.62
CA GLU A 128 1.56 16.80 -9.91
C GLU A 128 2.35 16.17 -11.07
N GLY A 129 1.66 15.63 -12.07
CA GLY A 129 2.30 14.99 -13.21
C GLY A 129 1.56 13.75 -13.70
N GLN A 130 2.31 12.89 -14.41
CA GLN A 130 1.81 11.62 -14.93
C GLN A 130 1.61 10.61 -13.79
N ARG A 131 0.57 9.80 -13.93
CA ARG A 131 0.33 8.61 -13.09
C ARG A 131 0.86 7.40 -13.82
N ASN A 132 1.70 6.62 -13.17
CA ASN A 132 2.26 5.39 -13.74
C ASN A 132 1.54 4.15 -13.20
N GLY A 133 0.90 4.25 -12.03
CA GLY A 133 0.12 3.18 -11.43
C GLY A 133 0.72 2.59 -10.16
N VAL A 134 0.26 1.39 -9.82
CA VAL A 134 0.40 0.82 -8.48
C VAL A 134 1.09 -0.55 -8.51
N VAL A 135 1.71 -0.93 -7.40
CA VAL A 135 2.27 -2.28 -7.23
C VAL A 135 1.19 -3.21 -6.65
N ILE A 136 1.02 -4.38 -7.27
CA ILE A 136 0.14 -5.42 -6.73
C ILE A 136 0.72 -5.94 -5.40
N GLY A 137 0.01 -5.70 -4.31
CA GLY A 137 0.26 -6.32 -3.01
C GLY A 137 -0.75 -7.42 -2.66
N GLY A 138 -0.83 -7.76 -1.37
CA GLY A 138 -1.84 -8.68 -0.83
C GLY A 138 -1.30 -10.04 -0.41
N ALA A 139 -2.19 -10.85 0.16
CA ALA A 139 -1.84 -12.18 0.65
C ALA A 139 -1.63 -13.19 -0.50
N SER A 140 -0.68 -14.10 -0.31
CA SER A 140 -0.43 -15.24 -1.20
C SER A 140 -0.62 -16.55 -0.45
N LEU A 141 -1.16 -17.56 -1.13
CA LEU A 141 -1.24 -18.93 -0.63
C LEU A 141 -0.08 -19.75 -1.18
N TRP A 142 0.69 -20.39 -0.30
CA TRP A 142 1.84 -21.21 -0.64
C TRP A 142 1.64 -22.65 -0.19
N VAL A 143 2.05 -23.61 -1.02
CA VAL A 143 2.03 -25.04 -0.68
C VAL A 143 3.46 -25.50 -0.34
N PRO A 144 3.75 -25.87 0.92
CA PRO A 144 5.08 -26.36 1.30
C PRO A 144 5.47 -27.63 0.53
N SER A 145 6.72 -27.69 0.07
CA SER A 145 7.22 -28.83 -0.72
C SER A 145 7.33 -30.13 0.09
N GLY A 146 7.49 -30.06 1.42
CA GLY A 146 7.63 -31.22 2.32
C GLY A 146 6.33 -31.95 2.67
N LEU A 147 5.18 -31.59 2.08
CA LEU A 147 3.91 -32.28 2.33
C LEU A 147 3.84 -33.63 1.59
N SER A 148 3.06 -34.57 2.12
CA SER A 148 2.75 -35.82 1.40
C SER A 148 1.95 -35.53 0.11
N GLU A 149 2.06 -36.40 -0.88
CA GLU A 149 1.38 -36.27 -2.17
C GLU A 149 -0.14 -36.04 -2.01
N ALA A 150 -0.79 -36.79 -1.11
CA ALA A 150 -2.21 -36.62 -0.81
C ALA A 150 -2.55 -35.21 -0.28
N LYS A 151 -1.69 -34.63 0.56
CA LYS A 151 -1.88 -33.26 1.07
C LYS A 151 -1.61 -32.20 0.02
N GLN A 152 -0.60 -32.41 -0.83
CA GLN A 152 -0.31 -31.52 -1.96
C GLN A 152 -1.49 -31.51 -2.95
N LYS A 153 -2.07 -32.68 -3.26
CA LYS A 153 -3.27 -32.78 -4.10
C LYS A 153 -4.46 -32.05 -3.50
N ALA A 154 -4.75 -32.26 -2.21
CA ALA A 154 -5.83 -31.56 -1.53
C ALA A 154 -5.63 -30.04 -1.49
N ALA A 155 -4.40 -29.57 -1.27
CA ALA A 155 -4.07 -28.14 -1.35
C ALA A 155 -4.30 -27.59 -2.77
N GLY A 156 -3.90 -28.34 -3.81
CA GLY A 156 -4.16 -27.99 -5.20
C GLY A 156 -5.65 -27.88 -5.53
N GLU A 157 -6.46 -28.85 -5.10
CA GLU A 157 -7.92 -28.82 -5.26
C GLU A 157 -8.55 -27.59 -4.58
N PHE A 158 -8.10 -27.26 -3.37
CA PHE A 158 -8.54 -26.06 -2.66
C PHE A 158 -8.17 -24.77 -3.38
N LEU A 159 -6.93 -24.65 -3.90
CA LEU A 159 -6.50 -23.48 -4.66
C LEU A 159 -7.29 -23.33 -5.97
N LEU A 160 -7.59 -24.44 -6.65
CA LEU A 160 -8.44 -24.44 -7.84
C LEU A 160 -9.86 -23.99 -7.52
N TRP A 161 -10.44 -24.48 -6.42
CA TRP A 161 -11.75 -24.03 -5.95
C TRP A 161 -11.77 -22.54 -5.61
N MET A 162 -10.77 -22.07 -4.84
CA MET A 162 -10.62 -20.64 -4.51
C MET A 162 -10.52 -19.76 -5.76
N ALA A 163 -9.88 -20.26 -6.83
CA ALA A 163 -9.72 -19.54 -8.09
C ALA A 163 -10.94 -19.63 -9.03
N GLN A 164 -12.03 -20.29 -8.65
CA GLN A 164 -13.27 -20.30 -9.44
C GLN A 164 -13.94 -18.92 -9.43
N PRO A 165 -14.61 -18.51 -10.54
CA PRO A 165 -15.26 -17.20 -10.61
C PRO A 165 -16.22 -16.92 -9.45
N GLU A 166 -17.06 -17.89 -9.07
CA GLU A 166 -18.00 -17.73 -7.95
C GLU A 166 -17.30 -17.39 -6.62
N GLN A 167 -16.19 -18.07 -6.32
CA GLN A 167 -15.44 -17.83 -5.09
C GLN A 167 -14.72 -16.48 -5.14
N GLN A 168 -14.17 -16.11 -6.29
CA GLN A 168 -13.52 -14.80 -6.49
C GLN A 168 -14.53 -13.64 -6.36
N ILE A 169 -15.73 -13.77 -6.97
CA ILE A 169 -16.83 -12.81 -6.83
C ILE A 169 -17.23 -12.68 -5.37
N ARG A 170 -17.47 -13.81 -4.69
CA ARG A 170 -17.84 -13.82 -3.26
C ARG A 170 -16.76 -13.15 -2.42
N TRP A 171 -15.49 -13.48 -2.65
CA TRP A 171 -14.37 -12.92 -1.89
C TRP A 171 -14.26 -11.41 -2.10
N HIS A 172 -14.35 -10.95 -3.35
CA HIS A 172 -14.35 -9.53 -3.70
C HIS A 172 -15.48 -8.77 -3.01
N LYS A 173 -16.74 -9.24 -3.13
CA LYS A 173 -17.90 -8.56 -2.51
C LYS A 173 -17.79 -8.44 -0.99
N ASN A 174 -17.16 -9.40 -0.32
CA ASN A 174 -17.01 -9.41 1.14
C ASN A 174 -15.79 -8.64 1.66
N THR A 175 -14.82 -8.30 0.80
CA THR A 175 -13.54 -7.73 1.25
C THR A 175 -13.13 -6.49 0.45
N GLY A 176 -13.15 -6.59 -0.88
CA GLY A 176 -12.53 -5.68 -1.84
C GLY A 176 -11.26 -6.22 -2.50
N TYR A 177 -10.82 -7.43 -2.15
CA TYR A 177 -9.72 -8.11 -2.88
C TYR A 177 -10.05 -8.22 -4.37
N PHE A 178 -9.07 -7.95 -5.23
CA PHE A 178 -9.25 -8.06 -6.67
C PHE A 178 -9.44 -9.52 -7.11
N PRO A 179 -10.45 -9.83 -7.93
CA PRO A 179 -10.54 -11.13 -8.58
C PRO A 179 -9.31 -11.38 -9.45
N VAL A 180 -8.75 -12.61 -9.38
CA VAL A 180 -7.62 -13.03 -10.25
C VAL A 180 -8.08 -13.68 -11.57
N ARG A 181 -9.38 -13.61 -11.87
CA ARG A 181 -10.03 -14.17 -13.05
C ARG A 181 -10.82 -13.10 -13.77
N ASN A 182 -10.59 -12.95 -15.07
CA ASN A 182 -11.33 -11.99 -15.89
C ASN A 182 -12.83 -12.32 -15.92
N GLU A 183 -13.21 -13.59 -15.92
CA GLU A 183 -14.61 -14.01 -15.91
C GLU A 183 -15.36 -13.50 -14.66
N ALA A 184 -14.68 -13.46 -13.51
CA ALA A 184 -15.26 -12.91 -12.28
C ALA A 184 -15.48 -11.39 -12.38
N VAL A 185 -14.53 -10.67 -12.99
CA VAL A 185 -14.65 -9.23 -13.23
C VAL A 185 -15.80 -8.94 -14.19
N SER A 186 -15.85 -9.61 -15.35
CA SER A 186 -16.91 -9.41 -16.34
C SER A 186 -18.30 -9.73 -15.78
N GLN A 187 -18.41 -10.75 -14.93
CA GLN A 187 -19.68 -11.04 -14.26
C GLN A 187 -20.08 -9.91 -13.30
N LEU A 188 -19.15 -9.41 -12.47
CA LEU A 188 -19.40 -8.28 -11.56
C LEU A 188 -19.88 -7.03 -12.31
N GLU A 189 -19.27 -6.73 -13.45
CA GLU A 189 -19.69 -5.63 -14.33
C GLU A 189 -21.09 -5.87 -14.90
N SER A 190 -21.35 -7.06 -15.46
CA SER A 190 -22.65 -7.39 -16.05
C SER A 190 -23.80 -7.43 -15.04
N ASP A 191 -23.50 -7.77 -13.79
CA ASP A 191 -24.44 -7.78 -12.68
C ASP A 191 -24.73 -6.36 -12.13
N GLY A 192 -24.05 -5.32 -12.64
CA GLY A 192 -24.18 -3.94 -12.14
C GLY A 192 -23.53 -3.71 -10.77
N TRP A 193 -22.67 -4.61 -10.29
CA TRP A 193 -22.11 -4.55 -8.93
C TRP A 193 -21.35 -3.25 -8.67
N PHE A 194 -20.54 -2.80 -9.63
CA PHE A 194 -19.73 -1.59 -9.49
C PHE A 194 -20.55 -0.31 -9.53
N ASP A 195 -21.72 -0.32 -10.20
CA ASP A 195 -22.64 0.84 -10.21
C ASP A 195 -23.34 0.98 -8.86
N GLU A 196 -23.71 -0.13 -8.23
CA GLU A 196 -24.28 -0.17 -6.87
C GLU A 196 -23.22 0.06 -5.78
N ASN A 197 -21.96 -0.22 -6.08
CA ASN A 197 -20.84 -0.15 -5.14
C ASN A 197 -19.65 0.64 -5.73
N PRO A 198 -19.83 1.93 -6.06
CA PRO A 198 -18.84 2.73 -6.79
C PRO A 198 -17.50 2.83 -6.07
N ASN A 199 -17.50 2.74 -4.74
CA ASN A 199 -16.27 2.75 -3.95
C ASN A 199 -15.29 1.62 -4.33
N PHE A 200 -15.79 0.45 -4.77
CA PHE A 200 -14.97 -0.68 -5.21
C PHE A 200 -14.37 -0.47 -6.61
N ARG A 201 -14.99 0.40 -7.43
CA ARG A 201 -14.54 0.73 -8.80
C ARG A 201 -13.20 1.46 -8.78
N THR A 202 -13.04 2.45 -7.90
CA THR A 202 -11.87 3.34 -7.86
C THR A 202 -10.54 2.61 -7.90
N ALA A 203 -10.39 1.57 -7.08
CA ALA A 203 -9.14 0.82 -7.01
C ALA A 203 -8.95 -0.12 -8.20
N PHE A 204 -10.04 -0.65 -8.77
CA PHE A 204 -9.99 -1.44 -9.99
C PHE A 204 -9.53 -0.59 -11.17
N ASP A 205 -10.11 0.59 -11.33
CA ASP A 205 -9.73 1.55 -12.37
C ASP A 205 -8.28 2.04 -12.19
N GLN A 206 -7.80 2.21 -10.95
CA GLN A 206 -6.39 2.55 -10.69
C GLN A 206 -5.45 1.40 -11.09
N LEU A 207 -5.79 0.16 -10.73
CA LEU A 207 -4.98 -1.01 -11.09
C LEU A 207 -4.94 -1.21 -12.61
N GLN A 208 -6.08 -1.11 -13.30
CA GLN A 208 -6.15 -1.28 -14.76
C GLN A 208 -5.45 -0.16 -15.54
N ALA A 209 -5.31 1.03 -14.95
CA ALA A 209 -4.57 2.13 -15.54
C ALA A 209 -3.04 2.06 -15.30
N THR A 210 -2.55 1.01 -14.64
CA THR A 210 -1.12 0.85 -14.36
C THR A 210 -0.35 0.52 -15.63
N GLU A 211 0.69 1.31 -15.91
CA GLU A 211 1.64 1.08 -16.99
C GLU A 211 2.65 0.00 -16.56
N ASP A 212 2.98 -0.94 -17.44
CA ASP A 212 3.94 -2.00 -17.13
C ASP A 212 5.38 -1.45 -17.19
N SER A 213 6.01 -1.30 -16.03
CA SER A 213 7.39 -0.83 -15.88
C SER A 213 8.11 -1.61 -14.77
N PRO A 214 9.45 -1.54 -14.70
CA PRO A 214 10.19 -2.08 -13.56
C PRO A 214 9.68 -1.57 -12.20
N ALA A 215 9.21 -0.32 -12.11
CA ALA A 215 8.69 0.27 -10.89
C ALA A 215 7.36 -0.38 -10.48
N THR A 216 6.39 -0.46 -11.40
CA THR A 216 5.04 -0.99 -11.13
C THR A 216 4.99 -2.51 -10.95
N ARG A 217 5.99 -3.24 -11.46
CA ARG A 217 6.18 -4.67 -11.16
C ARG A 217 6.61 -4.95 -9.72
N GLY A 218 7.04 -3.94 -8.96
CA GLY A 218 7.46 -4.07 -7.57
C GLY A 218 8.81 -4.77 -7.37
N ALA A 219 9.41 -4.51 -6.21
CA ALA A 219 10.71 -5.02 -5.82
C ALA A 219 10.69 -6.52 -5.46
N LEU A 220 11.75 -7.21 -5.89
CA LEU A 220 12.07 -8.59 -5.53
C LEU A 220 13.48 -8.61 -4.92
N MET A 221 13.57 -8.59 -3.59
CA MET A 221 14.85 -8.66 -2.89
C MET A 221 14.77 -9.58 -1.66
N GLY A 222 15.91 -10.16 -1.29
CA GLY A 222 16.02 -11.06 -0.14
C GLY A 222 15.62 -10.45 1.20
N PRO A 223 16.22 -9.31 1.62
CA PRO A 223 15.97 -8.72 2.93
C PRO A 223 14.71 -7.84 2.97
N PHE A 224 13.68 -8.12 2.17
CA PHE A 224 12.55 -7.21 1.95
C PHE A 224 11.85 -6.79 3.26
N THR A 225 11.56 -7.75 4.15
CA THR A 225 10.97 -7.44 5.47
C THR A 225 11.85 -6.50 6.29
N LYS A 226 13.18 -6.67 6.25
CA LYS A 226 14.10 -5.79 6.99
C LYS A 226 14.15 -4.40 6.39
N ALA A 227 14.18 -4.29 5.06
CA ALA A 227 14.12 -3.00 4.37
C ALA A 227 12.83 -2.23 4.70
N ARG A 228 11.68 -2.93 4.74
CA ARG A 228 10.41 -2.34 5.19
C ARG A 228 10.48 -1.73 6.59
N THR A 229 11.01 -2.50 7.55
CA THR A 229 11.23 -2.00 8.91
C THR A 229 12.15 -0.78 8.96
N ILE A 230 13.23 -0.77 8.18
CA ILE A 230 14.16 0.39 8.09
C ILE A 230 13.42 1.64 7.61
N VAL A 231 12.60 1.52 6.57
CA VAL A 231 11.81 2.63 6.02
C VAL A 231 10.79 3.15 7.04
N GLU A 232 10.11 2.25 7.75
CA GLU A 232 9.09 2.59 8.75
C GLU A 232 9.70 3.30 9.97
N GLU A 233 10.81 2.76 10.50
CA GLU A 233 11.57 3.38 11.59
C GLU A 233 12.20 4.71 11.16
N GLY A 234 12.68 4.78 9.90
CA GLY A 234 13.25 5.98 9.31
C GLY A 234 12.28 7.16 9.28
N TYR A 235 11.05 6.94 8.78
CA TYR A 235 10.01 7.97 8.82
C TYR A 235 9.68 8.40 10.25
N VAL A 236 9.48 7.44 11.17
CA VAL A 236 9.16 7.77 12.58
C VAL A 236 10.28 8.61 13.21
N SER A 237 11.54 8.30 12.90
CA SER A 237 12.69 9.08 13.37
C SER A 237 12.67 10.52 12.83
N MET A 238 12.28 10.75 11.57
CA MET A 238 12.19 12.10 10.99
C MET A 238 11.18 12.96 11.76
N ILE A 239 9.98 12.43 12.02
CA ILE A 239 8.91 13.23 12.67
C ILE A 239 9.04 13.33 14.20
N GLN A 240 9.81 12.45 14.84
CA GLN A 240 10.08 12.52 16.28
C GLN A 240 11.27 13.40 16.63
N ASN A 241 12.21 13.57 15.70
CA ASN A 241 13.40 14.37 15.92
C ASN A 241 13.42 15.59 15.00
N SER A 242 13.02 16.75 15.53
CA SER A 242 12.99 18.01 14.79
C SER A 242 14.35 18.49 14.26
N SER A 243 15.46 17.83 14.63
CA SER A 243 16.79 18.12 14.09
C SER A 243 17.18 17.24 12.89
N THR A 244 16.38 16.23 12.54
CA THR A 244 16.65 15.33 11.41
C THR A 244 15.95 15.90 10.18
N SER A 245 16.72 16.35 9.20
CA SER A 245 16.16 16.75 7.90
C SER A 245 15.65 15.51 7.14
N VAL A 246 14.74 15.72 6.17
CA VAL A 246 14.29 14.64 5.29
C VAL A 246 15.47 14.03 4.53
N ASP A 247 16.38 14.87 4.03
CA ASP A 247 17.60 14.42 3.36
C ASP A 247 18.45 13.51 4.27
N ASP A 248 18.73 13.91 5.51
CA ASP A 248 19.52 13.09 6.45
C ASP A 248 18.82 11.76 6.78
N GLY A 249 17.50 11.79 6.93
CA GLY A 249 16.72 10.60 7.20
C GLY A 249 16.69 9.64 5.99
N LEU A 250 16.58 10.17 4.78
CA LEU A 250 16.62 9.39 3.55
C LEU A 250 18.00 8.77 3.31
N SER A 251 19.08 9.53 3.49
CA SER A 251 20.45 8.98 3.41
C SER A 251 20.68 7.86 4.42
N LYS A 252 20.11 7.98 5.62
CA LYS A 252 20.17 6.91 6.63
C LYS A 252 19.38 5.68 6.21
N ILE A 253 18.16 5.85 5.69
CA ILE A 253 17.34 4.74 5.18
C ILE A 253 18.08 4.03 4.06
N ASP A 254 18.60 4.78 3.09
CA ASP A 254 19.30 4.28 1.91
C ASP A 254 20.49 3.40 2.32
N SER A 255 21.43 3.97 3.09
CA SER A 255 22.60 3.25 3.60
C SER A 255 22.22 1.99 4.39
N GLN A 256 21.18 2.02 5.22
CA GLN A 256 20.75 0.86 5.99
C GLN A 256 20.11 -0.24 5.12
N VAL A 257 19.41 0.15 4.05
CA VAL A 257 18.84 -0.80 3.09
C VAL A 257 19.95 -1.45 2.26
N GLU A 258 20.92 -0.68 1.79
CA GLU A 258 22.09 -1.19 1.08
C GLU A 258 22.93 -2.15 1.94
N ASP A 259 23.18 -1.80 3.20
CA ASP A 259 23.85 -2.70 4.16
C ASP A 259 23.09 -4.03 4.32
N ALA A 260 21.76 -4.00 4.32
CA ALA A 260 20.92 -5.19 4.41
C ALA A 260 20.98 -6.02 3.12
N LEU A 261 21.02 -5.38 1.94
CA LEU A 261 21.21 -6.01 0.64
C LEU A 261 22.57 -6.73 0.59
N ASP A 262 23.64 -6.04 0.95
CA ASP A 262 25.01 -6.58 0.96
C ASP A 262 25.15 -7.75 1.93
N SER A 263 24.65 -7.58 3.15
CA SER A 263 24.64 -8.64 4.16
C SER A 263 23.88 -9.88 3.69
N TYR A 264 22.78 -9.71 2.96
CA TYR A 264 22.04 -10.82 2.37
C TYR A 264 22.86 -11.47 1.25
N ASN A 265 23.33 -10.68 0.29
CA ASN A 265 24.05 -11.14 -0.89
C ASN A 265 25.31 -11.95 -0.52
N GLN A 266 26.02 -11.58 0.54
CA GLN A 266 27.18 -12.32 1.04
C GLN A 266 26.81 -13.69 1.65
N LYS A 267 25.63 -13.83 2.24
CA LYS A 267 25.19 -15.08 2.91
C LYS A 267 24.63 -16.13 1.95
N VAL A 268 24.09 -15.70 0.82
CA VAL A 268 23.46 -16.58 -0.17
C VAL A 268 24.35 -16.85 -1.40
N ASN A 269 25.66 -16.61 -1.29
CA ASN A 269 26.66 -16.99 -2.28
C ASN A 269 27.07 -18.46 -2.18
#